data_AF-A0AAU0XQN3-F1
#
_entry.id   AF-A0AAU0XQN3-F1
#
_cell.length_a   1.000
_cell.length_b   1.000
_cell.length_c   1.000
_cell.angle_alpha   90.00
_cell.angle_beta   90.00
_cell.angle_gamma   90.00
#
_symmetry.space_group_name_H-M   'P 1'
#
loop_
_entity.id
_entity.type
_entity.pdbx_description
1 polymer ?
#
loop_
_entity_poly.entity_id
_entity_poly.type
_entity_poly.pdbx_seq_one_letter_code
_entity_poly.pdbx_strand_id
1 'polypeptide(L)'
;MTVSVLALLTLAACGTEPGSDDGSGTVRTGRPVTGVHWNVDSVTVGGKRTVAPDGAHVTITPDGRATGNFGCNHFTAPVRVDGDTVTVKPATTTEMGCEKDLQQFERALSRTFSGRLTAAAAEKSLTLTTAKGDSIAFTSEPAAPLVGTTWTVTALVSGSAASSLPAGAGKKAQLRFGKDHSVQGSPGCNQIHGTVTVSGSAITFGRINGTKMMCPGPQMKVERALLAILDGRTTYRIDHRTLTLTAADGEGFSATAPAPGK
;
A
#
# COMPACT_ATOMS: atom_id res chain seq x y z
N MET A 1 -31.05 -40.34 -70.43
CA MET A 1 -29.75 -39.77 -70.82
C MET A 1 -28.80 -39.95 -69.66
N THR A 2 -27.77 -40.76 -69.89
CA THR A 2 -26.60 -40.98 -69.03
C THR A 2 -25.78 -39.70 -68.85
N VAL A 3 -25.28 -39.42 -67.65
CA VAL A 3 -23.84 -39.20 -67.38
C VAL A 3 -23.61 -39.45 -65.88
N SER A 4 -22.75 -40.43 -65.61
CA SER A 4 -22.15 -40.75 -64.31
C SER A 4 -21.08 -39.72 -63.95
N VAL A 5 -21.01 -39.29 -62.68
CA VAL A 5 -19.79 -38.69 -62.10
C VAL A 5 -19.46 -39.43 -60.82
N LEU A 6 -18.25 -39.98 -60.83
CA LEU A 6 -17.58 -40.76 -59.79
C LEU A 6 -16.76 -39.78 -58.93
N ALA A 7 -16.93 -39.78 -57.60
CA ALA A 7 -16.02 -39.05 -56.71
C ALA A 7 -15.84 -39.77 -55.35
N LEU A 8 -14.64 -40.35 -55.24
CA LEU A 8 -13.85 -40.85 -54.10
C LEU A 8 -14.48 -40.95 -52.69
N LEU A 9 -14.44 -42.19 -52.16
CA LEU A 9 -14.53 -42.51 -50.73
C LEU A 9 -13.21 -42.19 -50.01
N THR A 10 -13.29 -41.44 -48.91
CA THR A 10 -12.27 -41.44 -47.83
C THR A 10 -12.91 -42.02 -46.58
N LEU A 11 -12.44 -43.19 -46.13
CA LEU A 11 -12.85 -43.80 -44.87
C LEU A 11 -12.26 -42.99 -43.70
N ALA A 12 -13.12 -42.30 -42.93
CA ALA A 12 -12.78 -41.83 -41.60
C ALA A 12 -13.15 -42.93 -40.59
N ALA A 13 -12.14 -43.60 -40.05
CA ALA A 13 -12.28 -44.49 -38.91
C ALA A 13 -12.30 -43.64 -37.62
N CYS A 14 -13.46 -43.52 -36.96
CA CYS A 14 -13.55 -43.03 -35.59
C CYS A 14 -13.48 -44.22 -34.64
N GLY A 15 -12.35 -44.34 -33.94
CA GLY A 15 -12.20 -45.20 -32.77
C GLY A 15 -12.90 -44.58 -31.56
N THR A 16 -13.64 -45.40 -30.83
CA THR A 16 -14.32 -45.06 -29.58
C THR A 16 -13.43 -45.45 -28.41
N GLU A 17 -12.88 -44.46 -27.70
CA GLU A 17 -12.23 -44.68 -26.40
C GLU A 17 -13.08 -44.03 -25.28
N PRO A 18 -13.44 -44.76 -24.21
CA PRO A 18 -14.07 -44.17 -23.04
C PRO A 18 -12.98 -43.59 -22.12
N GLY A 19 -12.88 -42.26 -22.11
CA GLY A 19 -11.98 -41.50 -21.24
C GLY A 19 -12.73 -40.94 -20.04
N SER A 20 -12.31 -41.40 -18.87
CA SER A 20 -12.77 -41.17 -17.50
C SER A 20 -13.21 -39.76 -17.09
N ASP A 21 -14.09 -39.82 -16.09
CA ASP A 21 -14.70 -38.79 -15.26
C ASP A 21 -13.73 -37.78 -14.59
N ASP A 22 -14.36 -36.71 -14.13
CA ASP A 22 -13.96 -35.77 -13.08
C ASP A 22 -12.80 -34.79 -13.31
N GLY A 23 -13.22 -33.57 -13.69
CA GLY A 23 -12.47 -32.34 -13.52
C GLY A 23 -13.40 -31.17 -13.22
N SER A 24 -14.25 -31.29 -12.20
CA SER A 24 -14.98 -30.15 -11.62
C SER A 24 -13.98 -29.16 -11.00
N GLY A 25 -13.37 -28.34 -11.85
CA GLY A 25 -12.58 -27.18 -11.45
C GLY A 25 -13.49 -26.05 -10.99
N THR A 26 -14.08 -26.17 -9.79
CA THR A 26 -14.65 -25.00 -9.11
C THR A 26 -13.50 -24.18 -8.55
N VAL A 27 -13.17 -23.13 -9.30
CA VAL A 27 -12.26 -22.02 -9.03
C VAL A 27 -12.07 -21.77 -7.53
N ARG A 28 -10.84 -21.95 -7.01
CA ARG A 28 -10.44 -21.34 -5.74
C ARG A 28 -10.41 -19.82 -5.95
N THR A 29 -11.53 -19.14 -5.73
CA THR A 29 -11.57 -17.68 -5.62
C THR A 29 -11.02 -17.26 -4.25
N GLY A 30 -9.77 -17.66 -3.95
CA GLY A 30 -9.04 -17.08 -2.84
C GLY A 30 -8.63 -15.67 -3.24
N ARG A 31 -8.95 -14.66 -2.42
CA ARG A 31 -8.41 -13.31 -2.64
C ARG A 31 -6.88 -13.39 -2.68
N PRO A 32 -6.23 -12.63 -3.58
CA PRO A 32 -4.78 -12.62 -3.64
C PRO A 32 -4.23 -12.10 -2.31
N VAL A 33 -3.33 -12.88 -1.72
CA VAL A 33 -2.54 -12.47 -0.53
C VAL A 33 -1.53 -11.37 -0.92
N THR A 34 -1.14 -11.34 -2.19
CA THR A 34 -0.20 -10.39 -2.79
C THR A 34 -0.87 -9.08 -3.21
N GLY A 35 -0.13 -7.96 -3.17
CA GLY A 35 -0.61 -6.65 -3.59
C GLY A 35 -1.57 -5.98 -2.60
N VAL A 36 -1.72 -6.56 -1.39
CA VAL A 36 -2.58 -6.05 -0.32
C VAL A 36 -1.71 -5.57 0.83
N HIS A 37 -2.06 -4.41 1.39
CA HIS A 37 -1.51 -3.93 2.64
C HIS A 37 -2.26 -4.59 3.80
N TRP A 38 -1.56 -5.42 4.57
CA TRP A 38 -2.10 -6.15 5.70
C TRP A 38 -1.64 -5.51 7.01
N ASN A 39 -2.57 -4.92 7.75
CA ASN A 39 -2.31 -4.57 9.14
C ASN A 39 -2.22 -5.84 9.97
N VAL A 40 -1.23 -5.91 10.85
CA VAL A 40 -1.15 -7.01 11.82
C VAL A 40 -2.11 -6.69 12.96
N ASP A 41 -3.09 -7.56 13.22
CA ASP A 41 -4.01 -7.38 14.34
C ASP A 41 -3.44 -8.02 15.61
N SER A 42 -2.85 -9.20 15.47
CA SER A 42 -2.27 -9.96 16.58
C SER A 42 -1.39 -11.11 16.12
N VAL A 43 -0.48 -11.52 17.01
CA VAL A 43 0.26 -12.78 16.90
C VAL A 43 -0.15 -13.71 18.05
N THR A 44 -0.35 -14.99 17.74
CA THR A 44 -0.63 -16.05 18.72
C THR A 44 0.52 -17.04 18.70
N VAL A 45 1.21 -17.19 19.83
CA VAL A 45 2.33 -18.13 19.99
C VAL A 45 2.05 -19.04 21.19
N GLY A 46 2.06 -20.35 20.98
CA GLY A 46 1.77 -21.32 22.04
C GLY A 46 0.42 -21.09 22.74
N GLY A 47 -0.59 -20.64 21.98
CA GLY A 47 -1.93 -20.31 22.49
C GLY A 47 -2.07 -18.93 23.15
N LYS A 48 -0.97 -18.21 23.41
CA LYS A 48 -1.04 -16.83 23.94
C LYS A 48 -1.16 -15.82 22.80
N ARG A 49 -2.30 -15.12 22.74
CA ARG A 49 -2.55 -14.03 21.79
C ARG A 49 -1.99 -12.70 22.33
N THR A 50 -1.24 -11.98 21.50
CA THR A 50 -0.72 -10.63 21.75
C THR A 50 -1.21 -9.69 20.66
N VAL A 51 -1.87 -8.60 21.03
CA VAL A 51 -2.34 -7.56 20.09
C VAL A 51 -1.14 -6.79 19.54
N ALA A 52 -1.21 -6.43 18.27
CA ALA A 52 -0.15 -5.69 17.62
C ALA A 52 -0.08 -4.22 18.07
N PRO A 53 1.13 -3.65 18.18
CA PRO A 53 1.29 -2.21 18.31
C PRO A 53 0.89 -1.50 17.02
N ASP A 54 0.56 -0.21 17.13
CA ASP A 54 0.21 0.61 15.99
C ASP A 54 1.36 0.63 14.96
N GLY A 55 1.00 0.55 13.68
CA GLY A 55 1.96 0.58 12.57
C GLY A 55 2.59 -0.78 12.20
N ALA A 56 2.31 -1.86 12.93
CA ALA A 56 2.70 -3.20 12.52
C ALA A 56 1.93 -3.64 11.27
N HIS A 57 2.64 -3.90 10.17
CA HIS A 57 2.02 -4.24 8.88
C HIS A 57 2.95 -5.08 8.01
N VAL A 58 2.34 -5.76 7.04
CA VAL A 58 3.02 -6.58 6.03
C VAL A 58 2.39 -6.30 4.67
N THR A 59 3.21 -6.10 3.65
CA THR A 59 2.79 -6.11 2.25
C THR A 59 3.58 -7.19 1.54
N ILE A 60 2.88 -8.16 0.96
CA ILE A 60 3.50 -9.15 0.07
C ILE A 60 3.34 -8.62 -1.36
N THR A 61 4.45 -8.34 -2.02
CA THR A 61 4.47 -7.76 -3.35
C THR A 61 4.46 -8.85 -4.43
N PRO A 62 3.89 -8.60 -5.62
CA PRO A 62 3.81 -9.59 -6.71
C PRO A 62 5.18 -10.07 -7.22
N ASP A 63 6.27 -9.32 -7.01
CA ASP A 63 7.64 -9.68 -7.37
C ASP A 63 8.31 -10.65 -6.38
N GLY A 64 7.56 -11.20 -5.42
CA GLY A 64 8.06 -12.22 -4.49
C GLY A 64 8.86 -11.63 -3.33
N ARG A 65 8.47 -10.45 -2.83
CA ARG A 65 9.01 -9.86 -1.61
C ARG A 65 7.90 -9.60 -0.60
N ALA A 66 8.24 -9.62 0.66
CA ALA A 66 7.43 -9.12 1.75
C ALA A 66 8.18 -7.93 2.36
N THR A 67 7.48 -6.82 2.55
CA THR A 67 8.01 -5.62 3.21
C THR A 67 7.05 -5.19 4.30
N GLY A 68 7.53 -4.42 5.27
CA GLY A 68 6.66 -3.82 6.27
C GLY A 68 7.39 -3.41 7.54
N ASN A 69 6.66 -3.41 8.64
CA ASN A 69 7.16 -3.10 9.96
C ASN A 69 6.64 -4.14 10.97
N PHE A 70 7.54 -4.74 11.75
CA PHE A 70 7.19 -5.73 12.77
C PHE A 70 6.73 -5.12 14.11
N GLY A 71 6.37 -3.83 14.12
CA GLY A 71 5.94 -3.03 15.26
C GLY A 71 6.99 -2.02 15.74
N CYS A 72 8.27 -2.33 15.59
CA CYS A 72 9.38 -1.43 15.89
C CYS A 72 10.30 -1.32 14.67
N ASN A 73 10.82 -2.45 14.20
CA ASN A 73 11.74 -2.48 13.08
C ASN A 73 11.07 -2.70 11.73
N HIS A 74 11.63 -2.05 10.71
CA HIS A 74 11.28 -2.32 9.32
C HIS A 74 11.93 -3.62 8.87
N PHE A 75 11.27 -4.32 7.95
CA PHE A 75 11.80 -5.56 7.40
C PHE A 75 11.61 -5.69 5.90
N THR A 76 12.43 -6.55 5.30
CA THR A 76 12.22 -7.07 3.95
C THR A 76 12.59 -8.55 3.93
N ALA A 77 11.77 -9.37 3.30
CA ALA A 77 11.99 -10.81 3.18
C ALA A 77 11.64 -11.31 1.77
N PRO A 78 12.43 -12.21 1.15
CA PRO A 78 11.98 -12.93 -0.02
C PRO A 78 10.81 -13.84 0.34
N VAL A 79 9.76 -13.88 -0.47
CA VAL A 79 8.58 -14.71 -0.24
C VAL A 79 8.13 -15.39 -1.53
N ARG A 80 7.64 -16.62 -1.40
CA ARG A 80 6.92 -17.31 -2.48
C ARG A 80 5.51 -17.62 -2.01
N VAL A 81 4.54 -17.34 -2.87
CA VAL A 81 3.13 -17.68 -2.67
C VAL A 81 2.75 -18.71 -3.72
N ASP A 82 2.28 -19.87 -3.28
CA ASP A 82 1.78 -20.96 -4.12
C ASP A 82 0.46 -21.45 -3.55
N GLY A 83 -0.64 -21.06 -4.18
CA GLY A 83 -1.99 -21.29 -3.66
C GLY A 83 -2.18 -20.68 -2.26
N ASP A 84 -2.45 -21.52 -1.28
CA ASP A 84 -2.59 -21.15 0.14
C ASP A 84 -1.27 -21.24 0.91
N THR A 85 -0.16 -21.59 0.26
CA THR A 85 1.13 -21.75 0.92
C THR A 85 1.99 -20.51 0.71
N VAL A 86 2.38 -19.87 1.81
CA VAL A 86 3.28 -18.72 1.84
C VAL A 86 4.61 -19.16 2.45
N THR A 87 5.68 -19.16 1.66
CA THR A 87 7.03 -19.50 2.13
C THR A 87 7.88 -18.25 2.24
N VAL A 88 8.17 -17.83 3.48
CA VAL A 88 8.96 -16.64 3.80
C VAL A 88 10.40 -17.06 4.12
N LYS A 89 11.37 -16.50 3.41
CA LYS A 89 12.80 -16.66 3.72
C LYS A 89 13.20 -15.73 4.87
N PRO A 90 14.37 -15.94 5.50
CA PRO A 90 14.84 -15.05 6.56
C PRO A 90 14.75 -13.58 6.16
N ALA A 91 14.14 -12.77 7.03
CA ALA A 91 13.98 -11.34 6.84
C ALA A 91 15.29 -10.60 7.18
N THR A 92 15.58 -9.55 6.43
CA THR A 92 16.51 -8.50 6.85
C THR A 92 15.70 -7.45 7.60
N THR A 93 16.16 -7.05 8.79
CA THR A 93 15.48 -6.06 9.63
C THR A 93 16.42 -4.90 9.96
N THR A 94 15.85 -3.74 10.26
CA THR A 94 16.57 -2.71 11.00
C THR A 94 16.81 -3.17 12.44
N GLU A 95 17.74 -2.53 13.15
CA GLU A 95 18.06 -2.81 14.56
C GLU A 95 17.84 -1.57 15.44
N MET A 96 16.69 -0.91 15.29
CA MET A 96 16.25 0.18 16.14
C MET A 96 15.91 -0.36 17.54
N GLY A 97 16.40 0.33 18.57
CA GLY A 97 16.08 0.02 19.96
C GLY A 97 14.70 0.57 20.34
N CYS A 98 13.80 -0.31 20.78
CA CYS A 98 12.46 0.05 21.28
C CYS A 98 12.24 -0.42 22.73
N GLU A 99 11.11 -0.06 23.31
CA GLU A 99 10.71 -0.55 24.63
C GLU A 99 10.59 -2.08 24.65
N LYS A 100 10.74 -2.68 25.84
CA LYS A 100 10.84 -4.14 26.02
C LYS A 100 9.64 -4.89 25.45
N ASP A 101 8.44 -4.33 25.56
CA ASP A 101 7.21 -4.99 25.11
C ASP A 101 7.08 -4.97 23.59
N LEU A 102 7.44 -3.85 22.94
CA LEU A 102 7.54 -3.75 21.48
C LEU A 102 8.57 -4.73 20.92
N GLN A 103 9.74 -4.81 21.54
CA GLN A 103 10.76 -5.78 21.14
C GLN A 103 10.31 -7.23 21.31
N GLN A 104 9.53 -7.55 22.36
CA GLN A 104 8.97 -8.89 22.55
C GLN A 104 7.96 -9.23 21.47
N PHE A 105 7.05 -8.30 21.15
CA PHE A 105 6.10 -8.45 20.05
C PHE A 105 6.82 -8.63 18.71
N GLU A 106 7.79 -7.78 18.40
CA GLU A 106 8.58 -7.84 17.17
C GLU A 106 9.24 -9.21 16.99
N ARG A 107 9.89 -9.72 18.05
CA ARG A 107 10.51 -11.06 18.03
C ARG A 107 9.50 -12.18 17.88
N ALA A 108 8.30 -12.04 18.42
CA ALA A 108 7.23 -13.03 18.23
C ALA A 108 6.77 -13.01 16.76
N LEU A 109 6.41 -11.85 16.24
CA LEU A 109 5.94 -11.67 14.87
C LEU A 109 6.98 -12.10 13.83
N SER A 110 8.24 -11.66 13.96
CA SER A 110 9.32 -12.02 13.03
C SER A 110 9.58 -13.53 12.98
N ARG A 111 9.50 -14.22 14.12
CA ARG A 111 9.66 -15.69 14.18
C ARG A 111 8.46 -16.43 13.59
N THR A 112 7.24 -15.95 13.84
CA THR A 112 6.02 -16.56 13.28
C THR A 112 5.88 -16.28 11.79
N PHE A 113 6.35 -15.11 11.30
CA PHE A 113 6.35 -14.74 9.88
C PHE A 113 7.61 -15.27 9.16
N SER A 114 7.91 -16.56 9.31
CA SER A 114 9.08 -17.19 8.71
C SER A 114 8.82 -18.65 8.36
N GLY A 115 9.50 -19.14 7.32
CA GLY A 115 9.34 -20.51 6.85
C GLY A 115 8.03 -20.70 6.08
N ARG A 116 7.51 -21.93 6.12
CA ARG A 116 6.27 -22.31 5.43
C ARG A 116 5.05 -21.99 6.32
N LEU A 117 4.14 -21.20 5.78
CA LEU A 117 2.89 -20.77 6.42
C LEU A 117 1.70 -21.17 5.54
N THR A 118 0.61 -21.60 6.16
CA THR A 118 -0.68 -21.80 5.50
C THR A 118 -1.51 -20.53 5.64
N ALA A 119 -1.98 -20.00 4.53
CA ALA A 119 -2.78 -18.80 4.42
C ALA A 119 -4.28 -19.14 4.33
N ALA A 120 -5.05 -18.56 5.23
CA ALA A 120 -6.50 -18.51 5.15
C ALA A 120 -6.92 -17.07 4.87
N ALA A 121 -7.18 -16.75 3.59
CA ALA A 121 -7.60 -15.42 3.15
C ALA A 121 -9.13 -15.38 2.98
N ALA A 122 -9.76 -14.35 3.55
CA ALA A 122 -11.16 -13.98 3.33
C ALA A 122 -11.23 -12.59 2.67
N GLU A 123 -12.40 -11.95 2.67
CA GLU A 123 -12.57 -10.65 2.02
C GLU A 123 -11.62 -9.60 2.62
N LYS A 124 -11.64 -9.42 3.93
CA LYS A 124 -10.86 -8.37 4.62
C LYS A 124 -9.86 -8.90 5.63
N SER A 125 -9.76 -10.21 5.79
CA SER A 125 -8.88 -10.83 6.77
C SER A 125 -7.96 -11.85 6.12
N LEU A 126 -6.79 -12.00 6.73
CA LEU A 126 -5.82 -13.04 6.42
C LEU A 126 -5.36 -13.63 7.74
N THR A 127 -5.25 -14.95 7.79
CA THR A 127 -4.52 -15.63 8.85
C THR A 127 -3.38 -16.43 8.24
N LEU A 128 -2.17 -16.24 8.75
CA LEU A 128 -1.02 -17.07 8.41
C LEU A 128 -0.71 -17.99 9.58
N THR A 129 -0.67 -19.29 9.34
CA THR A 129 -0.49 -20.30 10.38
C THR A 129 0.77 -21.13 10.11
N THR A 130 1.61 -21.28 11.11
CA THR A 130 2.78 -22.17 11.07
C THR A 130 2.36 -23.63 11.25
N ALA A 131 3.24 -24.57 10.88
CA ALA A 131 3.01 -26.00 11.13
C ALA A 131 2.85 -26.36 12.63
N LYS A 132 3.31 -25.48 13.55
CA LYS A 132 3.18 -25.66 15.00
C LYS A 132 1.85 -25.13 15.56
N GLY A 133 1.03 -24.49 14.74
CA GLY A 133 -0.22 -23.86 15.15
C GLY A 133 -0.10 -22.41 15.63
N ASP A 134 1.12 -21.84 15.69
CA ASP A 134 1.29 -20.40 15.89
C ASP A 134 0.72 -19.64 14.69
N SER A 135 0.04 -18.51 14.93
CA SER A 135 -0.70 -17.81 13.88
C SER A 135 -0.54 -16.30 13.96
N ILE A 136 -0.63 -15.62 12.81
CA ILE A 136 -0.73 -14.16 12.70
C ILE A 136 -2.07 -13.83 12.07
N ALA A 137 -2.85 -12.98 12.73
CA ALA A 137 -4.10 -12.46 12.21
C ALA A 137 -3.87 -11.07 11.62
N PHE A 138 -4.43 -10.84 10.45
CA PHE A 138 -4.31 -9.60 9.71
C PHE A 138 -5.67 -9.11 9.23
N THR A 139 -5.76 -7.79 9.07
CA THR A 139 -6.88 -7.12 8.40
C THR A 139 -6.33 -6.30 7.23
N SER A 140 -6.97 -6.41 6.06
CA SER A 140 -6.60 -5.63 4.89
C SER A 140 -6.96 -4.16 5.12
N GLU A 141 -6.02 -3.25 4.87
CA GLU A 141 -6.29 -1.82 4.84
C GLU A 141 -6.12 -1.28 3.42
N PRO A 142 -7.16 -0.67 2.82
CA PRO A 142 -7.01 0.00 1.54
C PRO A 142 -6.21 1.29 1.70
N ALA A 143 -5.41 1.63 0.67
CA ALA A 143 -4.72 2.91 0.61
C ALA A 143 -5.71 4.09 0.74
N ALA A 144 -5.25 5.17 1.36
CA ALA A 144 -6.03 6.39 1.44
C ALA A 144 -6.30 6.93 0.04
N PRO A 145 -7.56 7.25 -0.32
CA PRO A 145 -7.83 7.90 -1.60
C PRO A 145 -7.20 9.28 -1.61
N LEU A 146 -6.70 9.74 -2.77
CA LEU A 146 -6.21 11.11 -2.92
C LEU A 146 -7.30 12.13 -2.54
N VAL A 147 -8.48 11.94 -3.15
CA VAL A 147 -9.66 12.80 -3.01
C VAL A 147 -10.43 12.45 -1.74
N GLY A 148 -10.83 13.48 -0.99
CA GLY A 148 -11.58 13.35 0.26
C GLY A 148 -10.69 13.22 1.50
N THR A 149 -9.41 12.91 1.34
CA THR A 149 -8.42 12.76 2.41
C THR A 149 -7.76 14.09 2.74
N THR A 150 -7.61 14.37 4.04
CA THR A 150 -6.76 15.46 4.54
C THR A 150 -5.34 14.94 4.71
N TRP A 151 -4.41 15.46 3.92
CA TRP A 151 -3.00 15.10 3.92
C TRP A 151 -2.21 16.10 4.74
N THR A 152 -1.49 15.64 5.77
CA THR A 152 -0.62 16.49 6.60
C THR A 152 0.80 16.41 6.08
N VAL A 153 1.40 17.52 5.68
CA VAL A 153 2.77 17.56 5.15
C VAL A 153 3.77 17.25 6.27
N THR A 154 4.66 16.31 6.02
CA THR A 154 5.67 15.84 6.98
C THR A 154 7.10 16.20 6.58
N ALA A 155 7.37 16.32 5.27
CA ALA A 155 8.70 16.63 4.75
C ALA A 155 8.63 17.36 3.40
N LEU A 156 9.66 18.17 3.13
CA LEU A 156 9.97 18.66 1.78
C LEU A 156 10.89 17.64 1.08
N VAL A 157 10.75 17.50 -0.23
CA VAL A 157 11.53 16.58 -1.06
C VAL A 157 12.29 17.41 -2.09
N SER A 158 13.57 17.13 -2.28
CA SER A 158 14.41 17.71 -3.33
C SER A 158 15.17 16.57 -3.98
N GLY A 159 14.76 16.18 -5.19
CA GLY A 159 15.25 14.99 -5.87
C GLY A 159 15.03 13.72 -5.02
N SER A 160 16.12 13.07 -4.61
CA SER A 160 16.08 11.87 -3.76
C SER A 160 16.16 12.15 -2.26
N ALA A 161 16.32 13.40 -1.85
CA ALA A 161 16.46 13.77 -0.44
C ALA A 161 15.13 14.26 0.14
N ALA A 162 14.80 13.80 1.35
CA ALA A 162 13.68 14.32 2.13
C ALA A 162 14.21 15.07 3.36
N SER A 163 13.66 16.25 3.60
CA SER A 163 14.01 17.12 4.74
C SER A 163 12.78 17.36 5.61
N SER A 164 12.93 17.10 6.91
CA SER A 164 11.88 17.37 7.90
C SER A 164 11.51 18.85 7.92
N LEU A 165 10.24 19.13 8.17
CA LEU A 165 9.77 20.50 8.34
C LEU A 165 10.32 21.14 9.63
N PRO A 166 10.55 22.45 9.65
CA PRO A 166 10.89 23.18 10.87
C PRO A 166 9.88 22.90 12.00
N ALA A 167 10.39 22.87 13.24
CA ALA A 167 9.55 22.69 14.43
C ALA A 167 8.40 23.72 14.45
N GLY A 168 7.17 23.23 14.64
CA GLY A 168 5.97 24.08 14.65
C GLY A 168 5.38 24.45 13.28
N ALA A 169 5.99 24.03 12.16
CA ALA A 169 5.42 24.20 10.82
C ALA A 169 4.60 22.98 10.35
N GLY A 170 5.03 21.75 10.66
CA GLY A 170 4.45 20.55 10.07
C GLY A 170 3.00 20.23 10.44
N LYS A 171 2.57 20.45 11.69
CA LYS A 171 1.19 20.13 12.11
C LYS A 171 0.11 21.00 11.46
N LYS A 172 0.50 22.18 10.93
CA LYS A 172 -0.41 23.13 10.30
C LYS A 172 -0.44 23.00 8.78
N ALA A 173 0.57 22.38 8.18
CA ALA A 173 0.64 22.19 6.75
C ALA A 173 -0.28 21.02 6.35
N GLN A 174 -1.48 21.31 5.88
CA GLN A 174 -2.50 20.32 5.50
C GLN A 174 -3.12 20.67 4.16
N LEU A 175 -3.35 19.66 3.32
CA LEU A 175 -4.01 19.81 2.02
C LEU A 175 -5.11 18.77 1.88
N ARG A 176 -6.23 19.17 1.28
CA ARG A 176 -7.34 18.28 0.97
C ARG A 176 -7.80 18.51 -0.46
N PHE A 177 -7.91 17.42 -1.21
CA PHE A 177 -8.43 17.42 -2.57
C PHE A 177 -9.93 17.09 -2.53
N GLY A 178 -10.76 17.97 -3.09
CA GLY A 178 -12.21 17.83 -3.14
C GLY A 178 -12.71 17.01 -4.33
N LYS A 179 -13.92 16.45 -4.21
CA LYS A 179 -14.58 15.71 -5.31
C LYS A 179 -15.00 16.63 -6.46
N ASP A 180 -15.10 17.92 -6.18
CA ASP A 180 -15.44 19.03 -7.07
C ASP A 180 -14.22 19.63 -7.77
N HIS A 181 -13.11 18.88 -7.87
CA HIS A 181 -11.88 19.33 -8.53
C HIS A 181 -11.26 20.55 -7.83
N SER A 182 -11.42 20.64 -6.51
CA SER A 182 -10.85 21.69 -5.67
C SER A 182 -9.65 21.18 -4.85
N VAL A 183 -8.79 22.11 -4.45
CA VAL A 183 -7.80 21.91 -3.39
C VAL A 183 -7.97 22.99 -2.34
N GLN A 184 -7.90 22.61 -1.08
CA GLN A 184 -8.02 23.52 0.06
C GLN A 184 -7.10 23.09 1.19
N GLY A 185 -6.72 24.04 2.04
CA GLY A 185 -5.98 23.76 3.26
C GLY A 185 -5.01 24.87 3.61
N SER A 186 -3.92 24.53 4.28
CA SER A 186 -2.85 25.47 4.60
C SER A 186 -1.49 24.88 4.25
N PRO A 187 -0.65 25.57 3.47
CA PRO A 187 0.75 25.20 3.30
C PRO A 187 1.63 25.64 4.50
N GLY A 188 1.05 25.97 5.67
CA GLY A 188 1.78 26.18 6.92
C GLY A 188 1.36 27.41 7.71
N CYS A 189 1.00 28.52 7.04
CA CYS A 189 0.55 29.75 7.68
C CYS A 189 -0.83 30.19 7.18
N ASN A 190 -0.95 30.43 5.87
CA ASN A 190 -2.16 30.94 5.24
C ASN A 190 -3.11 29.82 4.84
N GLN A 191 -4.40 30.14 4.75
CA GLN A 191 -5.37 29.25 4.12
C GLN A 191 -5.35 29.48 2.62
N ILE A 192 -5.40 28.40 1.86
CA ILE A 192 -5.44 28.39 0.40
C ILE A 192 -6.68 27.66 -0.09
N HIS A 193 -7.16 28.08 -1.25
CA HIS A 193 -8.18 27.40 -2.04
C HIS A 193 -7.84 27.54 -3.52
N GLY A 194 -8.08 26.50 -4.31
CA GLY A 194 -7.81 26.52 -5.74
C GLY A 194 -8.50 25.37 -6.46
N THR A 195 -8.24 25.28 -7.76
CA THR A 195 -8.74 24.20 -8.61
C THR A 195 -7.62 23.23 -8.94
N VAL A 196 -7.98 21.96 -9.15
CA VAL A 196 -7.05 20.90 -9.53
C VAL A 196 -7.66 20.01 -10.59
N THR A 197 -6.84 19.55 -11.52
CA THR A 197 -7.21 18.48 -12.45
C THR A 197 -6.33 17.28 -12.17
N VAL A 198 -6.94 16.14 -11.80
CA VAL A 198 -6.23 14.88 -11.56
C VAL A 198 -6.37 14.01 -12.81
N SER A 199 -5.25 13.57 -13.37
CA SER A 199 -5.22 12.70 -14.54
C SER A 199 -4.13 11.65 -14.42
N GLY A 200 -4.52 10.39 -14.25
CA GLY A 200 -3.58 9.30 -13.97
C GLY A 200 -2.80 9.57 -12.70
N SER A 201 -1.46 9.60 -12.79
CA SER A 201 -0.54 9.91 -11.68
C SER A 201 -0.12 11.39 -11.63
N ALA A 202 -0.82 12.29 -12.32
CA ALA A 202 -0.52 13.72 -12.34
C ALA A 202 -1.65 14.56 -11.73
N ILE A 203 -1.25 15.63 -11.03
CA ILE A 203 -2.13 16.69 -10.54
C ILE A 203 -1.70 17.97 -11.23
N THR A 204 -2.62 18.67 -11.88
CA THR A 204 -2.38 20.01 -12.41
C THR A 204 -3.15 21.00 -11.56
N PHE A 205 -2.43 21.84 -10.85
CA PHE A 205 -2.99 22.93 -10.06
C PHE A 205 -3.35 24.09 -10.99
N GLY A 206 -4.58 24.55 -10.88
CA GLY A 206 -5.02 25.80 -11.48
C GLY A 206 -4.66 26.98 -10.57
N ARG A 207 -5.41 28.07 -10.68
CA ARG A 207 -5.20 29.25 -9.84
C ARG A 207 -5.44 28.91 -8.37
N ILE A 208 -4.42 29.11 -7.54
CA ILE A 208 -4.51 29.05 -6.08
C ILE A 208 -4.64 30.47 -5.54
N ASN A 209 -5.67 30.69 -4.74
CA ASN A 209 -5.89 31.91 -3.99
C ASN A 209 -5.64 31.61 -2.50
N GLY A 210 -5.18 32.59 -1.74
CA GLY A 210 -4.95 32.42 -0.32
C GLY A 210 -5.09 33.71 0.47
N THR A 211 -5.17 33.57 1.78
CA THR A 211 -5.11 34.70 2.71
C THR A 211 -3.69 35.25 2.79
N LYS A 212 -3.53 36.47 3.34
CA LYS A 212 -2.22 37.06 3.63
C LYS A 212 -2.12 37.40 5.12
N MET A 213 -1.63 36.44 5.90
CA MET A 213 -1.29 36.56 7.31
C MET A 213 0.22 36.54 7.46
N MET A 214 0.72 37.25 8.48
CA MET A 214 2.13 37.27 8.84
C MET A 214 2.39 36.23 9.92
N CYS A 215 3.17 35.21 9.60
CA CYS A 215 3.60 34.17 10.53
C CYS A 215 5.11 34.23 10.79
N PRO A 216 5.62 33.57 11.85
CA PRO A 216 7.04 33.36 12.07
C PRO A 216 7.79 32.88 10.81
N GLY A 217 9.03 33.36 10.65
CA GLY A 217 9.85 33.13 9.47
C GLY A 217 9.94 31.66 8.98
N PRO A 218 10.10 30.66 9.86
CA PRO A 218 10.14 29.25 9.43
C PRO A 218 8.84 28.78 8.75
N GLN A 219 7.67 29.22 9.23
CA GLN A 219 6.38 28.86 8.62
C GLN A 219 6.22 29.51 7.25
N MET A 220 6.63 30.78 7.12
CA MET A 220 6.62 31.49 5.83
C MET A 220 7.56 30.83 4.79
N LYS A 221 8.71 30.28 5.23
CA LYS A 221 9.61 29.54 4.33
C LYS A 221 8.95 28.27 3.79
N VAL A 222 8.33 27.47 4.66
CA VAL A 222 7.60 26.26 4.27
C VAL A 222 6.46 26.60 3.34
N GLU A 223 5.68 27.64 3.66
CA GLU A 223 4.56 28.08 2.82
C GLU A 223 5.01 28.42 1.40
N ARG A 224 6.09 29.20 1.24
CA ARG A 224 6.59 29.54 -0.10
C ARG A 224 7.06 28.31 -0.88
N ALA A 225 7.76 27.39 -0.22
CA ALA A 225 8.24 26.17 -0.86
C ALA A 225 7.05 25.31 -1.34
N LEU A 226 6.05 25.11 -0.49
CA LEU A 226 4.85 24.38 -0.86
C LEU A 226 4.05 25.08 -1.95
N LEU A 227 3.87 26.41 -1.89
CA LEU A 227 3.18 27.15 -2.95
C LEU A 227 3.88 27.05 -4.30
N ALA A 228 5.21 27.02 -4.34
CA ALA A 228 5.96 26.81 -5.58
C ALA A 228 5.72 25.41 -6.16
N ILE A 229 5.68 24.37 -5.31
CA ILE A 229 5.35 23.00 -5.74
C ILE A 229 3.92 22.89 -6.25
N LEU A 230 3.00 23.65 -5.67
CA LEU A 230 1.59 23.69 -6.06
C LEU A 230 1.32 24.63 -7.26
N ASP A 231 2.35 25.18 -7.91
CA ASP A 231 2.22 26.03 -9.09
C ASP A 231 2.43 25.21 -10.37
N GLY A 232 1.32 24.77 -10.97
CA GLY A 232 1.33 24.03 -12.22
C GLY A 232 1.21 22.52 -12.04
N ARG A 233 1.98 21.75 -12.81
CA ARG A 233 1.81 20.29 -12.92
C ARG A 233 2.80 19.54 -12.04
N THR A 234 2.27 18.65 -11.22
CA THR A 234 3.04 17.69 -10.41
C THR A 234 2.66 16.26 -10.77
N THR A 235 3.58 15.35 -10.48
CA THR A 235 3.26 13.93 -10.36
C THR A 235 3.02 13.60 -8.89
N TYR A 236 2.21 12.58 -8.63
CA TYR A 236 1.98 12.09 -7.28
C TYR A 236 2.06 10.57 -7.21
N ARG A 237 2.41 10.09 -6.02
CA ARG A 237 2.37 8.67 -5.65
C ARG A 237 1.74 8.55 -4.28
N ILE A 238 0.83 7.60 -4.14
CA ILE A 238 0.30 7.19 -2.84
C ILE A 238 0.87 5.82 -2.53
N ASP A 239 1.60 5.75 -1.43
CA ASP A 239 2.04 4.50 -0.81
C ASP A 239 1.26 4.33 0.51
N HIS A 240 0.15 3.59 0.41
CA HIS A 240 -0.84 3.36 1.46
C HIS A 240 -1.38 4.65 2.10
N ARG A 241 -0.70 5.21 3.10
CA ARG A 241 -1.05 6.45 3.79
C ARG A 241 -0.05 7.59 3.58
N THR A 242 0.94 7.42 2.72
CA THR A 242 1.93 8.44 2.39
C THR A 242 1.70 8.94 0.96
N LEU A 243 1.41 10.22 0.82
CA LEU A 243 1.36 10.93 -0.44
C LEU A 243 2.69 11.61 -0.67
N THR A 244 3.32 11.37 -1.82
CA THR A 244 4.45 12.17 -2.31
C THR A 244 4.00 12.92 -3.55
N LEU A 245 4.19 14.24 -3.57
CA LEU A 245 4.06 15.09 -4.76
C LEU A 245 5.45 15.53 -5.22
N THR A 246 5.66 15.55 -6.53
CA THR A 246 6.92 15.96 -7.16
C THR A 246 6.64 16.83 -8.38
N ALA A 247 7.14 18.06 -8.36
CA ALA A 247 7.14 19.01 -9.46
C ALA A 247 8.21 18.66 -10.51
N ALA A 248 8.17 19.34 -11.66
CA ALA A 248 9.05 19.05 -12.79
C ALA A 248 10.54 19.34 -12.51
N ASP A 249 10.83 20.25 -11.58
CA ASP A 249 12.19 20.59 -11.13
C ASP A 249 12.75 19.60 -10.10
N GLY A 250 11.97 18.59 -9.70
CA GLY A 250 12.35 17.59 -8.70
C GLY A 250 12.07 18.02 -7.26
N GLU A 251 11.55 19.23 -7.03
CA GLU A 251 11.07 19.66 -5.73
C GLU A 251 9.70 19.05 -5.43
N GLY A 252 9.39 18.86 -4.16
CA GLY A 252 8.20 18.13 -3.77
C GLY A 252 7.94 18.13 -2.27
N PHE A 253 6.93 17.37 -1.87
CA PHE A 253 6.67 17.13 -0.46
C PHE A 253 6.10 15.75 -0.23
N SER A 254 6.32 15.23 0.98
CA SER A 254 5.63 14.05 1.49
C SER A 254 4.62 14.47 2.55
N ALA A 255 3.46 13.82 2.53
CA ALA A 255 2.37 14.06 3.44
C ALA A 255 1.72 12.74 3.87
N THR A 256 1.14 12.71 5.06
CA THR A 256 0.48 11.52 5.61
C THR A 256 -1.02 11.74 5.77
N ALA A 257 -1.78 10.71 5.44
CA ALA A 257 -3.21 10.64 5.72
C ALA A 257 -3.42 10.28 7.21
N PRO A 258 -4.55 10.69 7.82
CA PRO A 258 -4.92 10.21 9.15
C PRO A 258 -5.10 8.70 9.15
N ALA A 259 -4.87 8.07 10.31
CA ALA A 259 -5.26 6.70 10.54
C ALA A 259 -6.76 6.51 10.22
N PRO A 260 -7.18 5.35 9.70
CA PRO A 260 -8.61 5.08 9.52
C PRO A 260 -9.30 5.19 10.89
N GLY A 261 -10.50 5.78 10.91
CA GLY A 261 -11.34 5.72 12.11
C GLY A 261 -11.59 4.25 12.45
N LYS A 262 -11.27 3.85 13.69
CA LYS A 262 -11.61 2.53 14.23
C LYS A 262 -13.11 2.41 14.41
#